data_AF-S4RHK4-F1
#
_entry.id   AF-S4RHK4-F1
#
_cell.length_a   1.000
_cell.length_b   1.000
_cell.length_c   1.000
_cell.angle_alpha   90.00
_cell.angle_beta   90.00
_cell.angle_gamma   90.00
#
_symmetry.space_group_name_H-M   'P 1'
#
loop_
_entity.id
_entity.type
_entity.pdbx_description
1 polymer ?
#
loop_
_entity_poly.entity_id
_entity_poly.type
_entity_poly.pdbx_seq_one_letter_code
_entity_poly.pdbx_strand_id
1 'polypeptide(L)'
;QVMFLGEVEEVLDVIEPTQFVKIQEPLFKQISRCVASPHFQVAERALYYWNNEYILSLIEENSNVILPIMFGNLYKMSKEHWNQTILGLIFNVMKTMMDMNCELFGELTESYNNERQREKKKEEEREELWKKLEDLELKNSQNNILVK
;
A
#
# COMPACT_ATOMS: atom_id res chain seq x y z
N GLN A 1 -4.87 -5.40 18.08
CA GLN A 1 -5.06 -5.29 16.62
C GLN A 1 -5.78 -6.51 16.06
N VAL A 2 -5.29 -7.74 16.27
CA VAL A 2 -5.96 -8.96 15.76
C VAL A 2 -7.40 -9.11 16.31
N MET A 3 -7.62 -8.92 17.62
CA MET A 3 -8.98 -8.94 18.19
C MET A 3 -9.90 -7.87 17.56
N PHE A 4 -9.39 -6.65 17.35
CA PHE A 4 -10.16 -5.57 16.71
C PHE A 4 -10.55 -5.90 15.27
N LEU A 5 -9.67 -6.57 14.50
CA LEU A 5 -10.01 -7.07 13.17
C LEU A 5 -11.07 -8.18 13.23
N GLY A 6 -11.15 -8.94 14.32
CA GLY A 6 -12.26 -9.85 14.57
C GLY A 6 -13.60 -9.13 14.68
N GLU A 7 -13.68 -8.19 15.62
CA GLU A 7 -14.90 -7.41 15.86
C GLU A 7 -15.35 -6.63 14.61
N VAL A 8 -14.41 -6.10 13.83
CA VAL A 8 -14.73 -5.41 12.57
C VAL A 8 -15.36 -6.35 11.55
N GLU A 9 -14.89 -7.60 11.46
CA GLU A 9 -15.52 -8.60 10.57
C GLU A 9 -16.95 -8.90 11.02
N GLU A 10 -17.18 -9.12 12.31
CA GLU A 10 -18.52 -9.38 12.84
C GLU A 10 -19.49 -8.22 12.57
N VAL A 11 -19.01 -6.98 12.65
CA VAL A 11 -19.80 -5.79 12.29
C VAL A 11 -20.07 -5.74 10.78
N LEU A 12 -19.08 -6.08 9.96
CA LEU A 12 -19.24 -6.11 8.50
C LEU A 12 -20.19 -7.22 8.04
N ASP A 13 -20.32 -8.33 8.77
CA ASP A 13 -21.26 -9.42 8.42
C ASP A 13 -22.73 -9.01 8.51
N VAL A 14 -23.04 -7.96 9.28
CA VAL A 14 -24.41 -7.49 9.48
C VAL A 14 -24.64 -6.06 8.97
N ILE A 15 -23.60 -5.41 8.42
CA ILE A 15 -23.71 -4.03 7.92
C ILE A 15 -24.57 -3.98 6.67
N GLU A 16 -25.43 -2.97 6.54
CA GLU A 16 -26.14 -2.75 5.28
C GLU A 16 -25.22 -2.09 4.24
N PRO A 17 -25.37 -2.37 2.92
CA PRO A 17 -24.56 -1.74 1.89
C PRO A 17 -24.57 -0.20 1.93
N THR A 18 -25.73 0.40 2.26
CA THR A 18 -25.88 1.85 2.38
C THR A 18 -25.11 2.45 3.56
N GLN A 19 -24.88 1.66 4.61
CA GLN A 19 -24.07 2.06 5.77
C GLN A 19 -22.59 1.85 5.46
N PHE A 20 -22.24 0.76 4.78
CA PHE A 20 -20.89 0.44 4.37
C PHE A 20 -20.26 1.57 3.54
N VAL A 21 -20.99 2.12 2.56
CA VAL A 21 -20.52 3.24 1.72
C VAL A 21 -20.05 4.45 2.53
N LYS A 22 -20.60 4.67 3.73
CA LYS A 22 -20.23 5.80 4.60
C LYS A 22 -18.90 5.61 5.31
N ILE A 23 -18.46 4.35 5.48
CA ILE A 23 -17.28 4.00 6.28
C ILE A 23 -16.16 3.34 5.45
N GLN A 24 -16.44 2.89 4.23
CA GLN A 24 -15.52 2.11 3.41
C GLN A 24 -14.14 2.75 3.26
N GLU A 25 -14.06 4.05 2.99
CA GLU A 25 -12.78 4.72 2.80
C GLU A 25 -11.89 4.72 4.05
N PRO A 26 -12.32 5.26 5.21
CA PRO A 26 -11.49 5.23 6.42
C PRO A 26 -11.21 3.81 6.88
N LEU A 27 -12.16 2.89 6.73
CA LEU A 27 -11.99 1.49 7.09
C LEU A 27 -10.90 0.82 6.25
N PHE A 28 -10.99 0.89 4.92
CA PHE A 28 -10.03 0.24 4.04
C PHE A 28 -8.66 0.92 4.05
N LYS A 29 -8.58 2.22 4.36
CA LYS A 29 -7.28 2.86 4.67
C LYS A 29 -6.61 2.20 5.86
N GLN A 30 -7.37 1.81 6.89
CA GLN A 30 -6.83 1.12 8.05
C GLN A 30 -6.51 -0.35 7.76
N ILE A 31 -7.37 -1.07 7.02
CA ILE A 31 -7.11 -2.46 6.59
C ILE A 31 -5.84 -2.52 5.72
N SER A 32 -5.67 -1.58 4.79
CA SER A 32 -4.48 -1.46 3.94
C SER A 32 -3.19 -1.34 4.77
N ARG A 33 -3.21 -0.58 5.87
CA ARG A 33 -2.09 -0.50 6.83
C ARG A 33 -1.87 -1.80 7.60
N CYS A 34 -2.95 -2.50 7.98
CA CYS A 34 -2.85 -3.80 8.65
C CYS A 34 -2.23 -4.87 7.75
N VAL A 35 -2.57 -4.88 6.46
CA VAL A 35 -1.94 -5.77 5.46
C VAL A 35 -0.46 -5.49 5.30
N ALA A 36 -0.04 -4.22 5.32
CA ALA A 36 1.37 -3.83 5.27
C ALA A 36 2.11 -3.97 6.62
N SER A 37 1.47 -4.54 7.64
CA SER A 37 2.10 -4.71 8.96
C SER A 37 3.23 -5.73 8.90
N PRO A 38 4.39 -5.47 9.52
CA PRO A 38 5.46 -6.47 9.62
C PRO A 38 5.09 -7.65 10.53
N HIS A 39 4.02 -7.52 11.32
CA HIS A 39 3.54 -8.58 12.21
C HIS A 39 2.60 -9.52 11.46
N PHE A 40 3.08 -10.73 11.13
CA PHE A 40 2.38 -11.66 10.25
C PHE A 40 0.92 -11.96 10.67
N GLN A 41 0.63 -12.13 11.96
CA GLN A 41 -0.75 -12.40 12.43
C GLN A 41 -1.73 -11.25 12.14
N VAL A 42 -1.23 -10.00 12.09
CA VAL A 42 -2.07 -8.83 11.76
C VAL A 42 -2.34 -8.80 10.26
N ALA A 43 -1.31 -9.02 9.44
CA ALA A 43 -1.44 -9.06 7.99
C ALA A 43 -2.34 -10.22 7.55
N GLU A 44 -2.10 -11.42 8.07
CA GLU A 44 -2.91 -12.62 7.83
C GLU A 44 -4.37 -12.38 8.17
N ARG A 45 -4.66 -11.88 9.39
CA ARG A 45 -6.04 -11.63 9.84
C ARG A 45 -6.78 -10.63 8.96
N ALA A 46 -6.10 -9.60 8.46
CA ALA A 46 -6.66 -8.61 7.57
C ALA A 46 -6.90 -9.16 6.15
N LEU A 47 -5.98 -9.98 5.63
CA LEU A 47 -6.12 -10.62 4.33
C LEU A 47 -7.29 -11.63 4.31
N TYR A 48 -7.61 -12.26 5.44
CA TYR A 48 -8.72 -13.19 5.56
C TYR A 48 -10.10 -12.57 5.31
N TYR A 49 -10.25 -11.24 5.32
CA TYR A 49 -11.52 -10.60 4.94
C TYR A 49 -11.94 -10.94 3.51
N TRP A 50 -10.99 -11.23 2.62
CA TRP A 50 -11.27 -11.64 1.24
C TRP A 50 -11.85 -13.05 1.12
N ASN A 51 -11.87 -13.84 2.21
CA ASN A 51 -12.50 -15.16 2.23
C ASN A 51 -13.97 -15.09 2.69
N ASN A 52 -14.41 -13.94 3.21
CA ASN A 52 -15.79 -13.75 3.62
C ASN A 52 -16.61 -13.29 2.40
N GLU A 53 -17.58 -14.11 1.99
CA GLU A 53 -18.38 -13.87 0.76
C GLU A 53 -19.16 -12.56 0.82
N TYR A 54 -19.67 -12.18 2.00
CA TYR A 54 -20.45 -10.94 2.14
C TYR A 54 -19.55 -9.70 2.11
N ILE A 55 -18.41 -9.74 2.79
CA ILE A 55 -17.42 -8.66 2.69
C ILE A 55 -16.92 -8.53 1.24
N LEU A 56 -16.71 -9.66 0.57
CA LEU A 56 -16.25 -9.69 -0.81
C LEU A 56 -17.27 -9.05 -1.76
N SER A 57 -18.57 -9.31 -1.59
CA SER A 57 -19.61 -8.68 -2.41
C SER A 57 -19.70 -7.16 -2.16
N LEU A 58 -19.56 -6.71 -0.90
CA LEU A 58 -19.46 -5.29 -0.58
C LEU A 58 -18.25 -4.62 -1.25
N ILE A 59 -17.11 -5.33 -1.31
CA ILE A 59 -15.90 -4.86 -2.00
C ILE A 59 -16.14 -4.76 -3.50
N GLU A 60 -16.77 -5.76 -4.11
CA GLU A 60 -17.02 -5.82 -5.55
C GLU A 60 -17.93 -4.66 -6.01
N GLU A 61 -19.04 -4.43 -5.29
CA GLU A 61 -19.98 -3.33 -5.55
C GLU A 61 -19.32 -1.94 -5.43
N ASN A 62 -18.25 -1.84 -4.65
CA ASN A 62 -17.54 -0.59 -4.36
C ASN A 62 -16.09 -0.58 -4.86
N SER A 63 -15.78 -1.42 -5.86
CA SER A 63 -14.42 -1.67 -6.31
C SER A 63 -13.68 -0.40 -6.75
N ASN A 64 -14.38 0.55 -7.36
CA ASN A 64 -13.83 1.84 -7.79
C ASN A 64 -13.23 2.69 -6.66
N VAL A 65 -13.68 2.47 -5.42
CA VAL A 65 -13.18 3.19 -4.23
C VAL A 65 -12.15 2.32 -3.49
N ILE A 66 -12.43 1.03 -3.33
CA ILE A 66 -11.64 0.15 -2.46
C ILE A 66 -10.33 -0.28 -3.13
N LEU A 67 -10.34 -0.60 -4.43
CA LEU A 67 -9.15 -1.08 -5.13
C LEU A 67 -8.00 -0.06 -5.07
N PRO A 68 -8.20 1.24 -5.37
CA PRO A 68 -7.13 2.23 -5.27
C PRO A 68 -6.51 2.34 -3.88
N ILE A 69 -7.30 2.17 -2.81
CA ILE A 69 -6.84 2.26 -1.42
C ILE A 69 -5.98 1.06 -1.03
N MET A 70 -6.35 -0.13 -1.49
CA MET A 70 -5.68 -1.38 -1.13
C MET A 70 -4.45 -1.66 -2.01
N PHE A 71 -4.51 -1.27 -3.28
CA PHE A 71 -3.55 -1.69 -4.30
C PHE A 71 -2.10 -1.35 -3.95
N GLY A 72 -1.81 -0.10 -3.57
CA GLY A 72 -0.43 0.34 -3.36
C GLY A 72 0.33 -0.49 -2.32
N ASN A 73 -0.32 -0.80 -1.19
CA ASN A 73 0.28 -1.62 -0.14
C ASN A 73 0.37 -3.10 -0.52
N LEU A 74 -0.68 -3.67 -1.13
CA LEU A 74 -0.66 -5.06 -1.58
C LEU A 74 0.41 -5.31 -2.65
N TYR A 75 0.50 -4.41 -3.63
CA TYR A 75 1.48 -4.52 -4.73
C TYR A 75 2.92 -4.28 -4.24
N LYS A 76 3.12 -3.44 -3.22
CA LYS A 76 4.42 -3.32 -2.55
C LYS A 76 4.78 -4.60 -1.79
N MET A 77 3.85 -5.10 -0.98
CA MET A 77 4.08 -6.28 -0.14
C MET A 77 4.27 -7.55 -0.96
N SER A 78 3.64 -7.68 -2.13
CA SER A 78 3.86 -8.83 -3.03
C SER A 78 5.31 -8.96 -3.52
N LYS A 79 6.10 -7.87 -3.46
CA LYS A 79 7.52 -7.85 -3.86
C LYS A 79 8.48 -7.93 -2.67
N GLU A 80 8.05 -7.50 -1.48
CA GLU A 80 8.93 -7.24 -0.33
C GLU A 80 8.68 -8.18 0.86
N HIS A 81 7.55 -8.88 0.94
CA HIS A 81 7.18 -9.64 2.13
C HIS A 81 8.00 -10.94 2.26
N TRP A 82 8.56 -11.20 3.45
CA TRP A 82 9.47 -12.33 3.69
C TRP A 82 8.75 -13.68 3.91
N ASN A 83 7.54 -13.65 4.47
CA ASN A 83 6.76 -14.86 4.77
C ASN A 83 5.99 -15.35 3.54
N GLN A 84 6.26 -16.60 3.13
CA GLN A 84 5.66 -17.22 1.93
C GLN A 84 4.14 -17.44 2.04
N THR A 85 3.61 -17.73 3.23
CA THR A 85 2.16 -17.88 3.44
C THR A 85 1.44 -16.56 3.20
N ILE A 86 1.99 -15.48 3.75
CA ILE A 86 1.43 -14.13 3.55
C ILE A 86 1.52 -13.72 2.07
N LEU A 87 2.63 -14.03 1.39
CA LEU A 87 2.74 -13.81 -0.06
C LEU A 87 1.63 -14.55 -0.83
N GLY A 88 1.36 -15.81 -0.49
CA GLY A 88 0.27 -16.58 -1.10
C GLY A 88 -1.10 -15.91 -0.92
N LEU A 89 -1.39 -15.42 0.29
CA LEU A 89 -2.61 -14.67 0.58
C LEU A 89 -2.68 -13.35 -0.20
N ILE A 90 -1.57 -12.60 -0.27
CA ILE A 90 -1.50 -11.36 -1.06
C ILE A 90 -1.76 -11.64 -2.53
N PHE A 91 -1.15 -12.68 -3.12
CA PHE A 91 -1.38 -13.02 -4.52
C PHE A 91 -2.83 -13.44 -4.77
N ASN A 92 -3.45 -14.16 -3.84
CA ASN A 92 -4.87 -14.49 -3.91
C ASN A 92 -5.72 -13.21 -3.96
N VAL A 93 -5.51 -12.30 -3.00
CA VAL A 93 -6.23 -11.00 -2.96
C VAL A 93 -6.01 -10.18 -4.23
N MET A 94 -4.77 -10.10 -4.71
CA MET A 94 -4.44 -9.37 -5.93
C MET A 94 -5.13 -9.96 -7.16
N LYS A 95 -5.19 -11.29 -7.25
CA LYS A 95 -5.93 -11.96 -8.32
C LYS A 95 -7.42 -11.65 -8.22
N THR A 96 -8.01 -11.74 -7.03
CA THR A 96 -9.43 -11.41 -6.82
C THR A 96 -9.74 -9.96 -7.19
N MET A 97 -8.86 -8.99 -6.86
CA MET A 97 -9.03 -7.60 -7.30
C MET A 97 -8.97 -7.44 -8.82
N MET A 98 -8.09 -8.18 -9.49
CA MET A 98 -7.99 -8.19 -10.95
C MET A 98 -9.24 -8.81 -11.59
N ASP A 99 -9.76 -9.89 -11.01
CA ASP A 99 -10.97 -10.57 -11.48
C ASP A 99 -12.22 -9.68 -11.33
N MET A 100 -12.29 -8.83 -10.28
CA MET A 100 -13.39 -7.86 -10.09
C MET A 100 -13.38 -6.73 -11.12
N ASN A 101 -12.21 -6.12 -11.37
CA ASN A 101 -12.09 -4.98 -12.28
C ASN A 101 -10.70 -4.95 -12.91
N CYS A 102 -10.55 -5.65 -14.03
CA CYS A 102 -9.27 -5.81 -14.70
C CYS A 102 -8.73 -4.50 -15.32
N GLU A 103 -9.63 -3.62 -15.78
CA GLU A 103 -9.28 -2.32 -16.35
C GLU A 103 -8.68 -1.42 -15.26
N LEU A 104 -9.40 -1.22 -14.15
CA LEU A 104 -8.93 -0.42 -13.03
C LEU A 104 -7.65 -0.99 -12.41
N PHE A 105 -7.54 -2.32 -12.30
CA PHE A 105 -6.32 -2.97 -11.82
C PHE A 105 -5.12 -2.67 -12.72
N GLY A 106 -5.32 -2.66 -14.05
CA GLY A 106 -4.32 -2.27 -15.03
C GLY A 106 -3.88 -0.82 -14.85
N GLU A 107 -4.82 0.11 -14.76
CA GLU A 107 -4.56 1.54 -14.53
C GLU A 107 -3.78 1.78 -13.24
N LEU A 108 -4.17 1.12 -12.15
CA LEU A 108 -3.49 1.23 -10.85
C LEU A 108 -2.06 0.68 -10.91
N THR A 109 -1.83 -0.40 -11.66
CA THR A 109 -0.50 -0.96 -11.89
C THR A 109 0.39 0.03 -12.62
N GLU A 110 -0.12 0.64 -13.69
CA GLU A 110 0.62 1.65 -14.45
C GLU A 110 0.92 2.89 -13.60
N SER A 111 -0.10 3.43 -12.92
CA SER A 111 0.04 4.59 -12.03
C SER A 111 1.09 4.35 -10.95
N TYR A 112 1.05 3.19 -10.29
CA TYR A 112 2.02 2.83 -9.24
C TYR A 112 3.45 2.76 -9.78
N ASN A 113 3.66 2.15 -10.95
CA ASN A 113 4.99 2.07 -11.56
C ASN A 113 5.50 3.47 -11.95
N ASN A 114 4.65 4.32 -12.51
CA ASN A 114 4.99 5.70 -12.87
C ASN A 114 5.35 6.54 -11.64
N GLU A 115 4.62 6.39 -10.54
CA GLU A 115 4.91 7.05 -9.27
C GLU A 115 6.26 6.60 -8.70
N ARG A 116 6.53 5.28 -8.68
CA ARG A 116 7.82 4.75 -8.23
C ARG A 116 9.01 5.24 -9.06
N GLN A 117 8.88 5.33 -10.37
CA GLN A 117 9.93 5.88 -11.23
C GLN A 117 10.17 7.38 -10.94
N ARG A 118 9.08 8.13 -10.71
CA ARG A 118 9.15 9.55 -10.36
C ARG A 118 9.82 9.78 -9.00
N GLU A 119 9.49 8.95 -8.01
CA GLU A 119 10.14 8.99 -6.69
C GLU A 119 11.63 8.72 -6.78
N LYS A 120 12.02 7.68 -7.52
CA LYS A 120 13.42 7.31 -7.73
C LYS A 120 14.21 8.44 -8.40
N LYS A 121 13.65 9.04 -9.45
CA LYS A 121 14.28 10.19 -10.13
C LYS A 121 14.47 11.40 -9.20
N LYS A 122 13.47 11.71 -8.37
CA LYS A 122 13.56 12.80 -7.38
C LYS A 122 14.63 12.52 -6.33
N GLU A 123 14.82 11.26 -5.94
CA GLU A 123 15.87 10.84 -5.02
C GLU A 123 17.27 10.99 -5.63
N GLU A 124 17.45 10.56 -6.88
CA GLU A 124 18.70 10.76 -7.64
C GLU A 124 19.04 12.25 -7.80
N GLU A 125 18.08 13.10 -8.18
CA GLU A 125 18.27 14.55 -8.29
C GLU A 125 18.67 15.18 -6.94
N ARG A 126 18.08 14.69 -5.84
CA ARG A 126 18.41 15.14 -4.48
C ARG A 126 19.83 14.74 -4.09
N GLU A 127 20.25 13.51 -4.37
CA GLU A 127 21.61 13.04 -4.11
C GLU A 127 22.67 13.81 -4.91
N GLU A 128 22.39 14.11 -6.18
CA GLU A 128 23.27 14.94 -7.01
C GLU A 128 23.41 16.36 -6.46
N LEU A 129 22.32 16.94 -5.97
CA LEU A 129 22.34 18.27 -5.34
C LEU A 129 23.18 18.26 -4.06
N TRP A 130 23.02 17.24 -3.21
CA TRP A 130 23.83 17.08 -1.99
C TRP A 130 25.32 16.94 -2.30
N LYS A 131 25.70 16.12 -3.28
CA LYS A 131 27.11 15.98 -3.71
C LYS A 131 27.70 17.31 -4.18
N LYS A 132 26.95 18.10 -4.96
CA LYS A 132 27.40 19.42 -5.41
C LYS A 132 27.59 20.39 -4.24
N LEU A 133 26.73 20.34 -3.22
CA LEU A 133 26.86 21.17 -2.02
C LEU A 133 28.11 20.80 -1.21
N GLU A 134 28.37 19.50 -1.01
CA GLU A 134 29.56 18.99 -0.33
C GLU A 134 30.85 19.41 -1.05
N ASP A 135 30.88 19.28 -2.39
CA ASP A 135 32.02 19.72 -3.20
C ASP A 135 32.30 21.22 -3.08
N LEU A 136 31.25 22.05 -3.01
CA LEU A 136 31.37 23.50 -2.84
C LEU A 136 31.87 23.87 -1.44
N GLU A 137 31.41 23.17 -0.40
CA GLU A 137 31.86 23.38 0.99
C GLU A 137 33.34 23.01 1.17
N LEU A 138 33.79 21.91 0.56
CA LEU A 138 35.20 21.49 0.56
C LEU A 138 36.10 22.51 -0.15
N LYS A 139 35.67 23.03 -1.31
CA LYS A 139 36.41 24.07 -2.05
C LYS A 139 36.52 25.37 -1.26
N ASN A 140 35.43 25.80 -0.63
CA ASN A 140 35.44 27.01 0.20
C ASN A 140 36.33 26.85 1.45
N SER A 141 36.34 25.68 2.06
CA SER A 141 37.19 25.37 3.21
C SER A 141 38.68 25.33 2.83
N GLN A 142 39.03 24.76 1.68
CA GLN A 142 40.41 24.76 1.16
C GLN A 142 40.88 26.17 0.78
N ASN A 143 40.02 26.96 0.13
CA ASN A 143 40.33 28.36 -0.21
C ASN A 143 40.54 29.23 1.04
N ASN A 144 39.79 29.00 2.13
CA ASN A 144 39.97 29.73 3.38
C ASN A 144 41.26 29.37 4.14
N ILE A 145 41.85 28.18 3.89
CA ILE A 145 43.13 27.77 4.48
C ILE A 145 44.32 28.34 3.70
N LEU A 146 44.19 28.52 2.38
CA LEU A 146 45.24 29.08 1.51
C LEU A 146 45.41 30.60 1.60
N VAL A 147 44.46 31.31 2.23
CA VAL A 147 44.45 32.78 2.39
C VAL A 147 44.94 33.22 3.78
N LYS A 148 45.38 32.29 4.65
CA LYS A 148 46.06 32.58 5.92
C LYS A 148 47.54 32.29 5.84
#